data_AF-A0A8T4D347-F1
#
_entry.id   AF-A0A8T4D347-F1
#
_cell.length_a   1.000
_cell.length_b   1.000
_cell.length_c   1.000
_cell.angle_alpha   90.00
_cell.angle_beta   90.00
_cell.angle_gamma   90.00
#
_symmetry.space_group_name_H-M   'P 1'
#
loop_
_entity.id
_entity.type
_entity.pdbx_description
1 polymer ?
#
loop_
_entity_poly.entity_id
_entity_poly.type
_entity_poly.pdbx_seq_one_letter_code
_entity_poly.pdbx_strand_id
1 'polypeptide(L)'
;MKINEQSLREKGWSEEEIAHAQKIVGKAHENKQPTHKHLEKAMYWFLFIIIIGIGIGGAFLIEPFLLYLKPAGAHILIGIVGLVFGTFAGIVVKDIEDLEKHHHLAVSVIIPIVAIISSIIMSKQVRTAAQEIGRTVELHPFALAVVSSICILLPYGIFIWLEEKKRK
;
A
#
# COMPACT_ATOMS: atom_id res chain seq x y z
N MET A 1 -9.45 -4.64 -17.81
CA MET A 1 -10.72 -5.41 -17.82
C MET A 1 -10.47 -6.75 -18.51
N LYS A 2 -10.59 -7.86 -17.79
CA LYS A 2 -10.52 -9.23 -18.35
C LYS A 2 -11.94 -9.74 -18.53
N ILE A 3 -12.25 -10.30 -19.70
CA ILE A 3 -13.54 -10.95 -19.96
C ILE A 3 -13.48 -12.34 -19.31
N ASN A 4 -14.48 -12.68 -18.49
CA ASN A 4 -14.62 -14.03 -17.93
C ASN A 4 -15.35 -14.92 -18.94
N GLU A 5 -14.59 -15.68 -19.74
CA GLU A 5 -15.10 -16.57 -20.79
C GLU A 5 -16.11 -17.59 -20.24
N GLN A 6 -15.85 -18.14 -19.06
CA GLN A 6 -16.71 -19.15 -18.43
C GLN A 6 -18.10 -18.59 -18.14
N SER A 7 -18.18 -17.35 -17.64
CA SER A 7 -19.45 -16.68 -17.40
C SER A 7 -20.23 -16.34 -18.69
N LEU A 8 -19.54 -16.19 -19.82
CA LEU A 8 -20.17 -15.93 -21.12
C LEU A 8 -20.69 -17.23 -21.73
N ARG A 9 -19.95 -18.32 -21.60
CA ARG A 9 -20.40 -19.66 -21.99
C ARG A 9 -21.65 -20.08 -21.22
N GLU A 10 -21.70 -19.84 -19.91
CA GLU A 10 -22.88 -20.12 -19.07
C GLU A 10 -24.12 -19.31 -19.50
N LYS A 11 -23.92 -18.15 -20.13
CA LYS A 11 -24.99 -17.31 -20.69
C LYS A 11 -25.39 -17.70 -22.12
N GLY A 12 -24.81 -18.76 -22.67
CA GLY A 12 -25.12 -19.27 -24.00
C GLY A 12 -24.40 -18.56 -25.15
N TRP A 13 -23.32 -17.81 -24.88
CA TRP A 13 -22.52 -17.19 -25.95
C TRP A 13 -21.73 -18.25 -26.70
N SER A 14 -21.66 -18.12 -28.02
CA SER A 14 -20.80 -18.95 -28.87
C SER A 14 -19.32 -18.57 -28.74
N GLU A 15 -18.43 -19.51 -29.04
CA GLU A 15 -16.98 -19.25 -29.03
C GLU A 15 -16.58 -18.10 -29.97
N GLU A 16 -17.27 -17.96 -31.10
CA GLU A 16 -17.03 -16.90 -32.08
C GLU A 16 -17.42 -15.52 -31.52
N GLU A 17 -18.55 -15.43 -30.81
CA GLU A 17 -18.97 -14.19 -30.13
C GLU A 17 -18.03 -13.81 -29.01
N ILE A 18 -17.56 -14.78 -28.23
CA ILE A 18 -16.57 -14.57 -27.15
C ILE A 18 -15.26 -14.05 -27.76
N ALA A 19 -14.75 -14.70 -28.81
CA ALA A 19 -13.52 -14.28 -29.49
C ALA A 19 -13.67 -12.89 -30.12
N HIS A 20 -14.84 -12.58 -30.69
CA HIS A 20 -15.13 -11.26 -31.25
C HIS A 20 -15.16 -10.18 -30.17
N ALA A 21 -15.85 -10.43 -29.05
CA ALA A 21 -15.91 -9.51 -27.92
C ALA A 21 -14.52 -9.26 -27.32
N GLN A 22 -13.70 -10.31 -27.16
CA GLN A 22 -12.31 -10.18 -26.72
C GLN A 22 -11.49 -9.30 -27.68
N LYS A 23 -11.67 -9.46 -28.99
CA LYS A 23 -10.99 -8.65 -30.00
C LYS A 23 -11.41 -7.19 -29.95
N ILE A 24 -12.70 -6.89 -29.74
CA ILE A 24 -13.19 -5.51 -29.58
C ILE A 24 -12.60 -4.88 -28.31
N VAL A 25 -12.67 -5.58 -27.18
CA VAL A 25 -12.15 -5.08 -25.89
C VAL A 25 -10.63 -4.90 -25.95
N GLY A 26 -9.92 -5.84 -26.58
CA GLY A 26 -8.47 -5.74 -26.80
C GLY A 26 -8.10 -4.51 -27.63
N LYS A 27 -8.76 -4.31 -28.78
CA LYS A 27 -8.54 -3.12 -29.63
C LYS A 27 -8.89 -1.82 -28.93
N ALA A 28 -9.96 -1.79 -28.13
CA ALA A 28 -10.32 -0.61 -27.34
C ALA A 28 -9.26 -0.27 -26.28
N HIS A 29 -8.60 -1.29 -25.72
CA HIS A 29 -7.50 -1.10 -24.77
C HIS A 29 -6.24 -0.56 -25.45
N GLU A 30 -5.88 -1.08 -26.62
CA GLU A 30 -4.72 -0.62 -27.41
C GLU A 30 -4.91 0.80 -27.94
N ASN A 31 -6.12 1.11 -28.43
CA ASN A 31 -6.53 2.41 -28.95
C ASN A 31 -6.96 3.40 -27.86
N LYS A 32 -6.63 3.15 -26.58
CA LYS A 32 -6.80 4.16 -25.52
C LYS A 32 -6.16 5.48 -25.96
N GLN A 33 -6.95 6.56 -25.95
CA GLN A 33 -6.43 7.89 -26.28
C GLN A 33 -5.19 8.19 -25.42
N PRO A 34 -4.17 8.85 -26.01
CA PRO A 34 -2.92 9.12 -25.30
C PRO A 34 -3.14 9.92 -24.01
N THR A 35 -4.13 10.81 -23.95
CA THR A 35 -4.55 11.54 -22.75
C THR A 35 -4.90 10.62 -21.58
N HIS A 36 -5.62 9.52 -21.82
CA HIS A 36 -5.96 8.56 -20.79
C HIS A 36 -4.72 7.84 -20.25
N LYS A 37 -3.75 7.48 -21.12
CA LYS A 37 -2.50 6.85 -20.69
C LYS A 37 -1.68 7.78 -19.79
N HIS A 38 -1.64 9.08 -20.10
CA HIS A 38 -0.97 10.07 -19.26
C HIS A 38 -1.67 10.26 -17.92
N LEU A 39 -3.00 10.28 -17.91
CA LEU A 39 -3.79 10.40 -16.68
C LEU A 39 -3.58 9.19 -15.75
N GLU A 40 -3.60 7.97 -16.29
CA GLU A 40 -3.35 6.74 -15.52
C GLU A 40 -1.96 6.75 -14.88
N LYS A 41 -0.93 7.15 -15.64
CA LYS A 41 0.43 7.32 -15.13
C LYS A 41 0.53 8.43 -14.07
N ALA A 42 -0.17 9.55 -14.26
CA ALA A 42 -0.19 10.63 -13.29
C ALA A 42 -0.88 10.20 -11.98
N MET A 43 -2.00 9.48 -12.08
CA MET A 43 -2.68 8.89 -10.92
C MET A 43 -1.79 7.91 -10.17
N TYR A 44 -1.04 7.05 -10.89
CA TYR A 44 -0.06 6.16 -10.28
C TYR A 44 0.94 6.93 -9.41
N TRP A 45 1.61 7.94 -9.97
CA TRP A 45 2.58 8.73 -9.22
C TRP A 45 1.95 9.52 -8.08
N PHE A 46 0.74 10.02 -8.27
CA PHE A 46 0.02 10.75 -7.23
C PHE A 46 -0.35 9.84 -6.04
N LEU A 47 -0.90 8.66 -6.31
CA LEU A 47 -1.18 7.66 -5.26
C LEU A 47 0.10 7.24 -4.54
N PHE A 48 1.20 7.15 -5.27
CA PHE A 48 2.51 6.83 -4.70
C PHE A 48 3.00 7.90 -3.73
N ILE A 49 2.90 9.17 -4.13
CA ILE A 49 3.22 10.32 -3.27
C ILE A 49 2.31 10.33 -2.05
N ILE A 50 1.02 10.01 -2.20
CA ILE A 50 0.09 9.90 -1.08
C ILE A 50 0.55 8.81 -0.10
N ILE A 51 0.89 7.60 -0.55
CA ILE A 51 1.36 6.53 0.35
C ILE A 51 2.59 6.99 1.16
N ILE A 52 3.58 7.58 0.48
CA ILE A 52 4.79 8.09 1.14
C ILE A 52 4.44 9.22 2.11
N GLY A 53 3.59 10.17 1.66
CA GLY A 53 3.18 11.33 2.42
C GLY A 53 2.40 10.97 3.67
N ILE A 54 1.45 10.03 3.59
CA ILE A 54 0.71 9.54 4.76
C ILE A 54 1.66 8.70 5.65
N GLY A 55 2.57 7.90 5.07
CA GLY A 55 3.53 7.11 5.84
C GLY A 55 4.50 7.95 6.67
N ILE A 56 5.01 9.05 6.11
CA ILE A 56 5.89 10.00 6.81
C ILE A 56 5.07 10.95 7.68
N GLY A 57 4.01 11.54 7.14
CA GLY A 57 3.11 12.47 7.83
C GLY A 57 2.39 11.85 9.03
N GLY A 58 1.99 10.59 8.92
CA GLY A 58 1.37 9.83 10.00
C GLY A 58 2.28 9.69 11.22
N ALA A 59 3.61 9.63 11.03
CA ALA A 59 4.55 9.63 12.13
C ALA A 59 4.42 10.89 13.02
N PHE A 60 4.25 12.05 12.40
CA PHE A 60 4.05 13.32 13.11
C PHE A 60 2.71 13.37 13.86
N LEU A 61 1.66 12.76 13.31
CA LEU A 61 0.34 12.75 13.96
C LEU A 61 0.31 11.85 15.21
N ILE A 62 1.12 10.80 15.23
CA ILE A 62 1.14 9.81 16.32
C ILE A 62 2.09 10.22 17.44
N GLU A 63 3.10 11.04 17.14
CA GLU A 63 4.08 11.57 18.09
C GLU A 63 3.51 12.02 19.45
N PRO A 64 2.49 12.90 19.53
CA PRO A 64 1.99 13.36 20.82
C PRO A 64 1.48 12.22 21.69
N PHE A 65 0.91 11.16 21.10
CA PHE A 65 0.44 10.00 21.84
C PHE A 65 1.60 9.14 22.37
N LEU A 66 2.68 9.00 21.60
CA LEU A 66 3.84 8.21 22.00
C LEU A 66 4.56 8.79 23.21
N LEU A 67 4.51 10.11 23.41
CA LEU A 67 5.12 10.79 24.56
C LEU A 67 4.46 10.47 25.91
N TYR A 68 3.19 10.05 25.90
CA TYR A 68 2.43 9.74 27.13
C TYR A 68 2.24 8.25 27.38
N LEU A 69 2.56 7.40 26.39
CA LEU A 69 2.39 5.96 26.52
C LEU A 69 3.62 5.30 27.14
N LYS A 70 3.37 4.28 27.97
CA LYS A 70 4.42 3.34 28.38
C LYS A 70 4.96 2.59 27.16
N PRO A 71 6.19 2.06 27.21
CA PRO A 71 6.80 1.36 26.06
C PRO A 71 5.87 0.30 25.45
N ALA A 72 5.25 -0.57 26.24
CA ALA A 72 4.30 -1.57 25.73
C ALA A 72 3.11 -0.95 24.97
N GLY A 73 2.53 0.13 25.51
CA GLY A 73 1.42 0.85 24.88
C GLY A 73 1.82 1.50 23.56
N ALA A 74 3.03 2.06 23.48
CA ALA A 74 3.58 2.63 22.25
C ALA A 74 3.74 1.56 21.14
N HIS A 75 4.26 0.37 21.47
CA HIS A 75 4.39 -0.72 20.50
C HIS A 75 3.03 -1.22 20.00
N ILE A 76 2.03 -1.32 20.91
CA ILE A 76 0.67 -1.71 20.52
C ILE A 76 0.05 -0.65 19.60
N LEU A 77 0.15 0.63 19.94
CA LEU A 77 -0.39 1.72 19.11
C LEU A 77 0.25 1.72 17.72
N ILE A 78 1.57 1.62 17.66
CA ILE A 78 2.32 1.56 16.39
C ILE A 78 1.95 0.31 15.59
N GLY A 79 1.73 -0.83 16.25
CA GLY A 79 1.26 -2.05 15.60
C GLY A 79 -0.12 -1.88 14.97
N ILE A 80 -1.08 -1.28 15.70
CA ILE A 80 -2.43 -1.00 15.19
C ILE A 80 -2.37 -0.05 14.00
N VAL A 81 -1.63 1.06 14.13
CA VAL A 81 -1.42 2.00 13.04
C VAL A 81 -0.79 1.29 11.84
N GLY A 82 0.27 0.51 12.07
CA GLY A 82 0.96 -0.23 11.02
C GLY A 82 0.02 -1.16 10.25
N LEU A 83 -0.85 -1.90 10.95
CA LEU A 83 -1.85 -2.76 10.34
C LEU A 83 -2.85 -1.99 9.47
N VAL A 84 -3.35 -0.84 9.97
CA VAL A 84 -4.26 0.04 9.22
C VAL A 84 -3.58 0.55 7.96
N PHE A 85 -2.35 1.06 8.10
CA PHE A 85 -1.56 1.56 6.98
C PHE A 85 -1.23 0.48 5.96
N GLY A 86 -0.83 -0.71 6.40
CA GLY A 86 -0.54 -1.83 5.52
C GLY A 86 -1.78 -2.30 4.75
N THR A 87 -2.96 -2.25 5.38
CA THR A 87 -4.24 -2.51 4.71
C THR A 87 -4.53 -1.45 3.64
N PHE A 88 -4.39 -0.17 3.98
CA PHE A 88 -4.55 0.93 3.01
C PHE A 88 -3.57 0.80 1.84
N ALA A 89 -2.30 0.52 2.12
CA ALA A 89 -1.29 0.31 1.10
C ALA A 89 -1.70 -0.85 0.18
N GLY A 90 -2.14 -1.98 0.73
CA GLY A 90 -2.65 -3.11 -0.06
C GLY A 90 -3.81 -2.74 -0.99
N ILE A 91 -4.79 -1.96 -0.50
CA ILE A 91 -5.91 -1.46 -1.32
C ILE A 91 -5.39 -0.55 -2.43
N VAL A 92 -4.53 0.41 -2.13
CA VAL A 92 -4.00 1.33 -3.15
C VAL A 92 -3.16 0.58 -4.18
N VAL A 93 -2.35 -0.40 -3.76
CA VAL A 93 -1.57 -1.24 -4.67
C VAL A 93 -2.50 -2.02 -5.61
N LYS A 94 -3.61 -2.55 -5.10
CA LYS A 94 -4.60 -3.24 -5.92
C LYS A 94 -5.15 -2.34 -7.02
N ASP A 95 -5.55 -1.13 -6.64
CA ASP A 95 -6.13 -0.18 -7.58
C ASP A 95 -5.09 0.25 -8.62
N ILE A 96 -3.83 0.45 -8.20
CA ILE A 96 -2.68 0.69 -9.07
C ILE A 96 -2.42 -0.49 -10.02
N GLU A 97 -2.55 -1.71 -9.54
CA GLU A 97 -2.32 -2.92 -10.33
C GLU A 97 -3.35 -3.09 -11.45
N ASP A 98 -4.60 -2.71 -11.18
CA ASP A 98 -5.64 -2.65 -12.22
C ASP A 98 -5.34 -1.57 -13.28
N LEU A 99 -4.56 -0.54 -12.92
CA LEU A 99 -4.08 0.53 -13.80
C LEU A 99 -2.84 0.11 -14.63
N GLU A 100 -1.83 -0.52 -14.03
CA GLU A 100 -0.59 -0.92 -14.71
C GLU A 100 -0.05 -2.31 -14.28
N LYS A 101 0.01 -3.25 -15.23
CA LYS A 101 0.36 -4.67 -15.02
C LYS A 101 1.84 -4.99 -14.76
N HIS A 102 2.74 -4.01 -14.75
CA HIS A 102 4.19 -4.28 -14.75
C HIS A 102 4.96 -3.72 -13.54
N HIS A 103 4.33 -2.96 -12.65
CA HIS A 103 5.04 -2.23 -11.59
C HIS A 103 4.92 -2.84 -10.18
N HIS A 104 4.36 -4.05 -10.03
CA HIS A 104 4.11 -4.67 -8.71
C HIS A 104 5.37 -4.79 -7.83
N LEU A 105 6.52 -5.08 -8.45
CA LEU A 105 7.78 -5.25 -7.72
C LEU A 105 8.24 -3.94 -7.09
N ALA A 106 8.12 -2.81 -7.80
CA ALA A 106 8.56 -1.52 -7.31
C ALA A 106 7.80 -1.12 -6.03
N VAL A 107 6.48 -1.29 -6.04
CA VAL A 107 5.64 -0.94 -4.88
C VAL A 107 5.94 -1.86 -3.69
N SER A 108 6.16 -3.15 -3.94
CA SER A 108 6.47 -4.12 -2.88
C SER A 108 7.78 -3.86 -2.15
N VAL A 109 8.76 -3.25 -2.83
CA VAL A 109 10.05 -2.88 -2.26
C VAL A 109 9.98 -1.51 -1.57
N ILE A 110 9.18 -0.58 -2.10
CA ILE A 110 9.18 0.80 -1.57
C ILE A 110 8.40 0.90 -0.25
N ILE A 111 7.29 0.17 -0.08
CA ILE A 111 6.53 0.15 1.18
C ILE A 111 7.41 -0.18 2.41
N PRO A 112 8.22 -1.26 2.43
CA PRO A 112 9.10 -1.55 3.56
C PRO A 112 10.17 -0.47 3.77
N ILE A 113 10.72 0.09 2.69
CA ILE A 113 11.71 1.18 2.80
C ILE A 113 11.09 2.40 3.48
N VAL A 114 9.88 2.79 3.07
CA VAL A 114 9.14 3.91 3.67
C VAL A 114 8.85 3.62 5.14
N ALA A 115 8.40 2.41 5.49
CA ALA A 115 8.13 2.02 6.87
C ALA A 115 9.38 2.15 7.77
N ILE A 116 10.54 1.70 7.29
CA ILE A 116 11.83 1.82 8.01
C ILE A 116 12.20 3.29 8.19
N ILE A 117 12.16 4.08 7.11
CA ILE A 117 12.52 5.51 7.14
C ILE A 117 11.61 6.27 8.11
N SER A 118 10.29 6.10 8.00
CA SER A 118 9.30 6.73 8.88
C SER A 118 9.54 6.36 10.35
N SER A 119 9.91 5.12 10.64
CA SER A 119 10.17 4.68 12.01
C SER A 119 11.43 5.30 12.61
N ILE A 120 12.49 5.48 11.80
CA ILE A 120 13.71 6.19 12.22
C ILE A 120 13.39 7.67 12.50
N ILE A 121 12.63 8.32 11.60
CA ILE A 121 12.21 9.73 11.76
C ILE A 121 11.40 9.89 13.05
N MET A 122 10.35 9.07 13.22
CA MET A 122 9.47 9.08 14.39
C MET A 122 10.25 8.92 15.69
N SER A 123 11.19 7.95 15.74
CA SER A 123 11.97 7.69 16.94
C SER A 123 12.90 8.84 17.31
N LYS A 124 13.47 9.53 16.32
CA LYS A 124 14.29 10.72 16.55
C LYS A 124 13.43 11.88 17.07
N GLN A 125 12.28 12.12 16.46
CA GLN A 125 11.35 13.18 16.85
C GLN A 125 10.84 13.00 18.27
N VAL A 126 10.29 11.83 18.60
CA VAL A 126 9.80 11.52 19.95
C VAL A 126 10.89 11.72 21.01
N ARG A 127 12.15 11.35 20.70
CA ARG A 127 13.27 11.57 21.63
C ARG A 127 13.56 13.06 21.81
N THR A 128 13.63 13.83 20.74
CA THR A 128 13.86 15.28 20.81
C THR A 128 12.74 15.98 21.56
N ALA A 129 11.48 15.69 21.23
CA ALA A 129 10.31 16.25 21.90
C ALA A 129 10.26 15.87 23.39
N ALA A 130 10.64 14.63 23.75
CA ALA A 130 10.75 14.20 25.14
C ALA A 130 11.79 15.03 25.92
N GLN A 131 12.95 15.30 25.32
CA GLN A 131 14.00 16.11 25.93
C GLN A 131 13.55 17.55 26.18
N GLU A 132 12.81 18.15 25.24
CA GLU A 132 12.28 19.52 25.36
C GLU A 132 11.29 19.65 26.53
N ILE A 133 10.52 18.60 26.82
CA ILE A 133 9.56 18.58 27.94
C ILE A 133 10.15 18.01 29.25
N GLY A 134 11.47 17.79 29.30
CA GLY A 134 12.16 17.27 30.49
C GLY A 134 11.81 15.82 30.85
N ARG A 135 11.36 15.02 29.88
CA ARG A 135 11.06 13.59 30.04
C ARG A 135 12.12 12.72 29.38
N THR A 136 12.36 11.56 29.99
CA THR A 136 13.07 10.47 29.34
C THR A 136 12.04 9.49 28.80
N VAL A 137 12.15 9.17 27.52
CA VAL A 137 11.30 8.17 26.86
C VAL A 137 12.18 7.00 26.45
N GLU A 138 11.96 5.85 27.09
CA GLU A 138 12.63 4.59 26.77
C GLU A 138 11.93 3.89 25.61
N LEU A 139 12.04 4.48 24.43
CA LEU A 139 11.61 3.84 23.18
C LEU A 139 12.86 3.43 22.38
N HIS A 140 13.03 2.13 22.20
CA HIS A 140 14.08 1.59 21.34
C HIS A 140 13.69 1.80 19.88
N PRO A 141 14.41 2.64 19.11
CA PRO A 141 14.05 2.97 17.73
C PRO A 141 13.92 1.74 16.82
N PHE A 142 14.82 0.77 17.03
CA PHE A 142 14.84 -0.45 16.25
C PHE A 142 13.64 -1.35 16.55
N ALA A 143 13.23 -1.46 17.82
CA ALA A 143 12.05 -2.25 18.18
C ALA A 143 10.77 -1.66 17.56
N LEU A 144 10.63 -0.33 17.59
CA LEU A 144 9.51 0.35 16.92
C LEU A 144 9.53 0.13 15.40
N ALA A 145 10.70 0.22 14.77
CA ALA A 145 10.85 -0.01 13.34
C ALA A 145 10.52 -1.45 12.93
N VAL A 146 10.91 -2.44 13.74
CA VAL A 146 10.60 -3.85 13.48
C VAL A 146 9.10 -4.09 13.62
N VAL A 147 8.49 -3.62 14.71
CA VAL A 147 7.04 -3.80 14.94
C VAL A 147 6.22 -3.11 13.86
N SER A 148 6.52 -1.85 13.54
CA SER A 148 5.82 -1.11 12.48
C SER A 148 5.97 -1.80 11.12
N SER A 149 7.20 -2.21 10.76
CA SER A 149 7.46 -2.86 9.47
C SER A 149 6.73 -4.18 9.34
N ILE A 150 6.75 -5.03 10.38
CA ILE A 150 6.01 -6.30 10.38
C ILE A 150 4.51 -6.03 10.25
N CYS A 151 3.96 -5.10 11.03
CA CYS A 151 2.54 -4.78 11.01
C CYS A 151 2.08 -4.13 9.71
N ILE A 152 2.92 -3.37 9.02
CA ILE A 152 2.63 -2.82 7.68
C ILE A 152 2.72 -3.91 6.61
N LEU A 153 3.77 -4.73 6.67
CA LEU A 153 4.02 -5.76 5.65
C LEU A 153 3.06 -6.94 5.74
N LEU A 154 2.56 -7.28 6.93
CA LEU A 154 1.69 -8.43 7.12
C LEU A 154 0.37 -8.36 6.31
N PRO A 155 -0.49 -7.34 6.45
CA PRO A 155 -1.71 -7.23 5.66
C PRO A 155 -1.40 -7.06 4.17
N TYR A 156 -0.32 -6.35 3.82
CA TYR A 156 0.13 -6.17 2.44
C TYR A 156 0.55 -7.50 1.78
N GLY A 157 1.36 -8.31 2.48
CA GLY A 157 1.82 -9.61 2.02
C GLY A 157 0.67 -10.61 1.91
N ILE A 158 -0.26 -10.61 2.88
CA ILE A 158 -1.49 -11.42 2.81
C ILE A 158 -2.29 -11.04 1.56
N PHE A 159 -2.44 -9.74 1.31
CA PHE A 159 -3.16 -9.24 0.15
C PHE A 159 -2.55 -9.74 -1.17
N ILE A 160 -1.24 -9.59 -1.36
CA ILE A 160 -0.52 -10.10 -2.55
C ILE A 160 -0.70 -11.62 -2.69
N TRP A 161 -0.54 -12.36 -1.60
CA TRP A 161 -0.65 -13.81 -1.63
C TRP A 161 -2.03 -14.29 -2.07
N LEU A 162 -3.10 -13.61 -1.61
CA LEU A 162 -4.47 -13.88 -2.03
C LEU A 162 -4.72 -13.53 -3.50
N GLU A 163 -4.15 -12.42 -3.99
CA GLU A 163 -4.18 -12.01 -5.41
C GLU A 163 -3.50 -13.05 -6.31
N GLU A 164 -2.30 -13.51 -5.96
CA GLU A 164 -1.59 -14.55 -6.72
C GLU A 164 -2.36 -15.86 -6.79
N LYS A 165 -3.02 -16.26 -5.69
CA LYS A 165 -3.82 -17.49 -5.65
C LYS A 165 -5.05 -17.41 -6.56
N LYS A 166 -5.64 -16.23 -6.77
CA LYS A 166 -6.76 -16.05 -7.72
C LYS A 166 -6.35 -16.13 -9.19
N ARG A 167 -5.04 -16.03 -9.49
CA ARG A 167 -4.50 -16.04 -10.85
C ARG A 167 -4.09 -17.44 -11.33
N LYS A 168 -3.87 -18.37 -10.39
CA LYS A 168 -3.58 -19.79 -10.67
C LYS A 168 -4.88 -20.59 -10.69
#